data_AF-A0A7C5WLL3-F1
#
_entry.id   AF-A0A7C5WLL3-F1
#
_cell.length_a   1.000
_cell.length_b   1.000
_cell.length_c   1.000
_cell.angle_alpha   90.00
_cell.angle_beta   90.00
_cell.angle_gamma   90.00
#
_symmetry.space_group_name_H-M   'P 1'
#
loop_
_entity.id
_entity.type
_entity.pdbx_description
1 polymer ?
#
loop_
_entity_poly.entity_id
_entity_poly.type
_entity_poly.pdbx_seq_one_letter_code
_entity_poly.pdbx_strand_id
1 'polypeptide(L)'
;EHPTQGLLDVLALARAKNRADTFDLTGLTVAIVGDVASSRVARSDVIAMTALGAEVVLVGPPAQAPRSLGALGVHVERDLDAVLGRVDAVQMLRVQFERHGGRGIASRREYRAGYALTVARARRMRPDAVVMHPGPMNRGMEIDDAVADGDGIDLPRSIVLDQVSCGVAVRMAVLESLLADGTAAGGGS
;
A
#
# COMPACT_ATOMS: atom_id res chain seq x y z
N GLU A 1 11.28 -2.30 -8.65
CA GLU A 1 10.69 -1.01 -8.27
C GLU A 1 9.58 -0.60 -9.21
N HIS A 2 8.64 0.19 -8.68
CA HIS A 2 7.62 0.94 -9.41
C HIS A 2 7.57 2.38 -8.85
N PRO A 3 8.61 3.21 -9.10
CA PRO A 3 8.86 4.43 -8.32
C PRO A 3 7.71 5.44 -8.31
N THR A 4 7.06 5.66 -9.46
CA THR A 4 5.91 6.57 -9.56
C THR A 4 4.68 6.09 -8.78
N GLN A 5 4.57 4.78 -8.51
CA GLN A 5 3.55 4.22 -7.64
C GLN A 5 3.86 4.52 -6.17
N GLY A 6 5.11 4.34 -5.73
CA GLY A 6 5.49 4.72 -4.37
C GLY A 6 5.24 6.22 -4.09
N LEU A 7 5.57 7.08 -5.07
CA LEU A 7 5.33 8.52 -4.96
C LEU A 7 3.84 8.89 -4.87
N LEU A 8 2.98 8.28 -5.71
CA LEU A 8 1.55 8.58 -5.67
C LEU A 8 0.87 8.02 -4.42
N ASP A 9 1.34 6.87 -3.91
CA ASP A 9 0.80 6.25 -2.70
C ASP A 9 1.16 7.07 -1.46
N VAL A 10 2.39 7.57 -1.38
CA VAL A 10 2.81 8.55 -0.36
C VAL A 10 2.00 9.84 -0.46
N LEU A 11 1.80 10.40 -1.66
CA LEU A 11 1.02 11.64 -1.81
C LEU A 11 -0.43 11.46 -1.36
N ALA A 12 -1.06 10.35 -1.73
CA ALA A 12 -2.43 10.04 -1.32
C ALA A 12 -2.52 9.87 0.21
N LEU A 13 -1.59 9.11 0.82
CA LEU A 13 -1.53 8.92 2.27
C LEU A 13 -1.30 10.25 3.01
N ALA A 14 -0.33 11.05 2.57
CA ALA A 14 -0.01 12.34 3.17
C ALA A 14 -1.21 13.30 3.10
N ARG A 15 -1.92 13.36 1.96
CA ARG A 15 -3.16 14.15 1.85
C ARG A 15 -4.23 13.65 2.80
N ALA A 16 -4.45 12.34 2.85
CA ALA A 16 -5.48 11.75 3.71
C ALA A 16 -5.20 11.97 5.20
N LYS A 17 -3.93 12.11 5.59
CA LYS A 17 -3.48 12.36 6.96
C LYS A 17 -3.15 13.83 7.27
N ASN A 18 -3.44 14.75 6.36
CA ASN A 18 -3.14 16.19 6.49
C ASN A 18 -1.64 16.44 6.78
N ARG A 19 -0.79 15.86 5.93
CA ARG A 19 0.68 15.93 5.94
C ARG A 19 1.28 16.27 4.57
N ALA A 20 0.47 16.67 3.59
CA ALA A 20 0.94 16.90 2.22
C ALA A 20 1.80 18.17 2.05
N ASP A 21 1.85 19.03 3.07
CA ASP A 21 2.68 20.22 3.14
C ASP A 21 4.12 19.91 3.56
N THR A 22 4.30 18.96 4.47
CA THR A 22 5.60 18.58 5.06
C THR A 22 6.12 17.22 4.57
N PHE A 23 5.21 16.33 4.16
CA PHE A 23 5.46 14.91 3.91
C PHE A 23 6.06 14.16 5.10
N ASP A 24 5.99 14.71 6.31
CA ASP A 24 6.41 14.02 7.52
C ASP A 24 5.36 12.97 7.91
N LEU A 25 5.71 11.70 7.75
CA LEU A 25 4.88 10.55 8.11
C LEU A 25 5.27 9.96 9.46
N THR A 26 6.13 10.63 10.24
CA THR A 26 6.52 10.21 11.59
C THR A 26 5.29 9.99 12.47
N GLY A 27 5.25 8.83 13.13
CA GLY A 27 4.15 8.43 14.00
C GLY A 27 2.97 7.77 13.27
N LEU A 28 3.00 7.66 11.94
CA LEU A 28 2.05 6.84 11.19
C LEU A 28 2.56 5.40 11.07
N THR A 29 1.67 4.43 11.29
CA THR A 29 1.94 3.01 11.01
C THR A 29 1.14 2.54 9.79
N VAL A 30 1.81 1.98 8.79
CA VAL A 30 1.19 1.46 7.56
C VAL A 30 1.35 -0.05 7.47
N ALA A 31 0.25 -0.78 7.38
CA ALA A 31 0.27 -2.20 7.04
C ALA A 31 0.23 -2.39 5.52
N ILE A 32 1.17 -3.16 4.96
CA ILE A 32 1.14 -3.60 3.56
C ILE A 32 0.86 -5.10 3.54
N VAL A 33 -0.27 -5.49 2.92
CA VAL A 33 -0.83 -6.84 3.09
C VAL A 33 -0.90 -7.60 1.77
N GLY A 34 -0.29 -8.79 1.71
CA GLY A 34 -0.38 -9.71 0.59
C GLY A 34 0.97 -10.28 0.13
N ASP A 35 1.17 -10.42 -1.18
CA ASP A 35 2.43 -10.90 -1.78
C ASP A 35 3.51 -9.80 -1.85
N VAL A 36 4.05 -9.47 -0.69
CA VAL A 36 5.09 -8.43 -0.53
C VAL A 36 6.41 -8.86 -1.18
N ALA A 37 6.78 -10.13 -1.10
CA ALA A 37 8.04 -10.67 -1.61
C ALA A 37 8.19 -10.44 -3.13
N SER A 38 7.10 -10.65 -3.90
CA SER A 38 7.12 -10.46 -5.34
C SER A 38 6.73 -9.03 -5.79
N SER A 39 6.11 -8.24 -4.90
CA SER A 39 5.55 -6.93 -5.24
C SER A 39 6.60 -5.83 -5.41
N ARG A 40 6.69 -5.31 -6.64
CA ARG A 40 7.47 -4.09 -6.95
C ARG A 40 6.86 -2.84 -6.31
N VAL A 41 5.54 -2.82 -6.11
CA VAL A 41 4.83 -1.71 -5.45
C VAL A 41 5.20 -1.68 -3.98
N ALA A 42 5.08 -2.81 -3.29
CA ALA A 42 5.38 -2.91 -1.87
C ALA A 42 6.82 -2.49 -1.55
N ARG A 43 7.79 -2.87 -2.39
CA ARG A 43 9.18 -2.40 -2.23
C ARG A 43 9.31 -0.89 -2.35
N SER A 44 8.67 -0.29 -3.35
CA SER A 44 8.70 1.17 -3.53
C SER A 44 7.97 1.91 -2.41
N ASP A 45 6.85 1.36 -1.92
CA ASP A 45 6.11 1.91 -0.77
C ASP A 45 6.94 1.83 0.51
N VAL A 46 7.58 0.69 0.79
CA VAL A 46 8.49 0.54 1.95
C VAL A 46 9.58 1.60 1.89
N ILE A 47 10.29 1.73 0.77
CA ILE A 47 11.38 2.71 0.62
C ILE A 47 10.85 4.13 0.85
N ALA A 48 9.77 4.51 0.17
CA ALA A 48 9.26 5.88 0.22
C ALA A 48 8.66 6.24 1.59
N MET A 49 7.86 5.35 2.18
CA MET A 49 7.18 5.61 3.45
C MET A 49 8.17 5.63 4.64
N THR A 50 9.12 4.70 4.68
CA THR A 50 10.16 4.68 5.72
C THR A 50 11.11 5.86 5.62
N ALA A 51 11.47 6.29 4.41
CA ALA A 51 12.28 7.49 4.20
C ALA A 51 11.60 8.78 4.71
N LEU A 52 10.27 8.77 4.81
CA LEU A 52 9.46 9.86 5.32
C LEU A 52 9.02 9.66 6.79
N GLY A 53 9.56 8.65 7.48
CA GLY A 53 9.35 8.45 8.93
C GLY A 53 8.19 7.53 9.32
N ALA A 54 7.44 6.97 8.37
CA ALA A 54 6.38 6.02 8.70
C ALA A 54 6.95 4.68 9.18
N GLU A 55 6.28 4.07 10.16
CA GLU A 55 6.51 2.67 10.51
C GLU A 55 5.77 1.77 9.52
N VAL A 56 6.47 0.83 8.89
CA VAL A 56 5.86 -0.11 7.94
C VAL A 56 5.80 -1.52 8.53
N VAL A 57 4.62 -2.12 8.46
CA VAL A 57 4.37 -3.51 8.86
C VAL A 57 3.95 -4.33 7.63
N LEU A 58 4.76 -5.31 7.28
CA LEU A 58 4.48 -6.24 6.19
C LEU A 58 3.66 -7.42 6.72
N VAL A 59 2.53 -7.72 6.09
CA VAL A 59 1.63 -8.79 6.53
C VAL A 59 1.37 -9.75 5.37
N GLY A 60 1.55 -11.05 5.62
CA GLY A 60 1.22 -12.06 4.62
C GLY A 60 1.63 -13.48 5.01
N PRO A 61 1.19 -14.48 4.23
CA PRO A 61 1.64 -15.86 4.36
C PRO A 61 3.18 -15.97 4.33
N PRO A 62 3.79 -16.99 4.98
CA PRO A 62 5.25 -17.18 4.99
C PRO A 62 5.93 -17.12 3.62
N ALA A 63 5.28 -17.66 2.58
CA ALA A 63 5.80 -17.63 1.21
C ALA A 63 5.75 -16.24 0.56
N GLN A 64 4.85 -15.37 1.02
CA GLN A 64 4.52 -14.06 0.44
C GLN A 64 5.12 -12.89 1.23
N ALA A 65 5.37 -13.08 2.52
CA ALA A 65 6.03 -12.10 3.40
C ALA A 65 7.07 -12.81 4.29
N PRO A 66 8.17 -13.35 3.75
CA PRO A 66 9.16 -14.06 4.57
C PRO A 66 9.78 -13.11 5.61
N ARG A 67 10.13 -13.63 6.80
CA ARG A 67 10.70 -12.82 7.90
C ARG A 67 12.02 -12.15 7.51
N SER A 68 12.72 -12.67 6.50
CA SER A 68 13.93 -12.06 5.94
C SER A 68 13.70 -10.65 5.40
N LEU A 69 12.46 -10.28 5.04
CA LEU A 69 12.13 -8.91 4.65
C LEU A 69 12.32 -7.90 5.79
N GLY A 70 12.41 -8.35 7.05
CA GLY A 70 12.78 -7.49 8.17
C GLY A 70 14.17 -6.86 8.04
N ALA A 71 15.04 -7.41 7.19
CA ALA A 71 16.32 -6.79 6.84
C ALA A 71 16.18 -5.42 6.16
N LEU A 72 14.98 -5.06 5.69
CA LEU A 72 14.64 -3.74 5.14
C LEU A 72 14.34 -2.69 6.24
N GLY A 73 14.50 -3.02 7.52
CA GLY A 73 14.19 -2.11 8.63
C GLY A 73 12.69 -2.00 8.94
N VAL A 74 11.90 -2.98 8.51
CA VAL A 74 10.43 -3.03 8.69
C VAL A 74 10.02 -4.21 9.56
N HIS A 75 8.82 -4.14 10.14
CA HIS A 75 8.24 -5.25 10.88
C HIS A 75 7.54 -6.24 9.93
N VAL A 76 7.66 -7.54 10.20
CA VAL A 76 6.94 -8.58 9.44
C VAL A 76 6.02 -9.35 10.38
N GLU A 77 4.72 -9.24 10.13
CA GLU A 77 3.67 -9.89 10.91
C GLU A 77 2.97 -11.00 10.12
N ARG A 78 2.47 -12.00 10.85
CA ARG A 78 1.73 -13.13 10.28
C ARG A 78 0.23 -12.98 10.39
N ASP A 79 -0.20 -12.26 11.41
CA ASP A 79 -1.60 -12.10 11.74
C ASP A 79 -2.05 -10.69 11.35
N LEU A 80 -2.89 -10.61 10.31
CA LEU A 80 -3.54 -9.35 9.94
C LEU A 80 -4.39 -8.83 11.10
N ASP A 81 -5.09 -9.71 11.81
CA ASP A 81 -6.00 -9.34 12.87
C ASP A 81 -5.30 -8.67 14.06
N ALA A 82 -4.01 -8.96 14.26
CA ALA A 82 -3.18 -8.36 15.31
C ALA A 82 -2.72 -6.93 15.00
N VAL A 83 -2.80 -6.47 13.75
CA VAL A 83 -2.32 -5.13 13.35
C VAL A 83 -3.45 -4.12 13.13
N LEU A 84 -4.66 -4.56 12.78
CA LEU A 84 -5.76 -3.67 12.35
C LEU A 84 -6.05 -2.54 13.35
N GLY A 85 -6.08 -2.84 14.64
CA GLY A 85 -6.41 -1.87 15.68
C GLY A 85 -5.33 -0.83 15.99
N ARG A 86 -4.14 -0.92 15.39
CA ARG A 86 -3.02 0.00 15.66
C ARG A 86 -2.52 0.78 14.43
N VAL A 87 -2.86 0.33 13.23
CA VAL A 87 -2.36 0.95 11.98
C VAL A 87 -3.20 2.15 11.54
N ASP A 88 -2.54 3.14 10.97
CA ASP A 88 -3.12 4.35 10.40
C ASP A 88 -3.56 4.17 8.94
N ALA A 89 -2.99 3.17 8.25
CA ALA A 89 -3.37 2.80 6.89
C ALA A 89 -3.17 1.30 6.63
N VAL A 90 -4.02 0.73 5.78
CA VAL A 90 -3.86 -0.63 5.23
C VAL A 90 -3.80 -0.54 3.71
N GLN A 91 -2.62 -0.84 3.15
CA GLN A 91 -2.36 -0.98 1.72
C GLN A 91 -2.50 -2.47 1.34
N MET A 92 -3.63 -2.81 0.74
CA MET A 92 -3.87 -4.16 0.22
C MET A 92 -3.13 -4.34 -1.12
N LEU A 93 -2.48 -5.49 -1.29
CA LEU A 93 -1.86 -5.87 -2.56
C LEU A 93 -2.73 -6.86 -3.30
N ARG A 94 -2.69 -6.77 -4.63
CA ARG A 94 -3.32 -7.76 -5.51
C ARG A 94 -2.67 -9.12 -5.29
N VAL A 95 -3.47 -10.13 -4.96
CA VAL A 95 -3.01 -11.53 -4.91
C VAL A 95 -3.05 -12.17 -6.30
N GLN A 96 -1.97 -12.87 -6.67
CA GLN A 96 -1.82 -13.53 -7.98
C GLN A 96 -1.63 -15.04 -7.80
N PHE A 97 -2.74 -15.76 -7.81
CA PHE A 97 -2.76 -17.22 -7.63
C PHE A 97 -2.17 -17.96 -8.83
N GLU A 98 -2.28 -17.38 -10.03
CA GLU A 98 -1.84 -17.95 -11.29
C GLU A 98 -0.31 -18.03 -11.44
N ARG A 99 0.43 -17.18 -10.73
CA ARG A 99 1.89 -17.10 -10.84
C ARG A 99 2.65 -18.21 -10.10
N HIS A 100 1.95 -18.96 -9.26
CA HIS A 100 2.59 -19.81 -8.26
C HIS A 100 2.57 -21.31 -8.60
N GLY A 101 2.11 -21.72 -9.80
CA GLY A 101 2.33 -23.07 -10.34
C GLY A 101 2.02 -24.24 -9.40
N GLY A 102 1.10 -24.08 -8.45
CA GLY A 102 0.76 -25.09 -7.44
C GLY A 102 1.71 -25.21 -6.24
N ARG A 103 2.70 -24.34 -6.07
CA ARG A 103 3.62 -24.36 -4.92
C ARG A 103 3.62 -23.01 -4.20
N GLY A 104 3.01 -22.97 -3.01
CA GLY A 104 3.30 -21.95 -2.00
C GLY A 104 2.19 -20.93 -1.66
N ILE A 105 1.07 -20.93 -2.37
CA ILE A 105 -0.11 -20.15 -1.95
C ILE A 105 -1.12 -21.05 -1.25
N ALA A 106 -1.48 -20.64 -0.02
CA ALA A 106 -2.65 -21.14 0.70
C ALA A 106 -3.88 -21.07 -0.23
N SER A 107 -4.78 -22.05 -0.22
CA SER A 107 -5.94 -22.04 -1.14
C SER A 107 -6.66 -20.68 -1.15
N ARG A 108 -7.34 -20.28 -2.24
CA ARG A 108 -8.07 -18.98 -2.28
C ARG A 108 -8.90 -18.74 -1.02
N ARG A 109 -9.50 -19.81 -0.49
CA ARG A 109 -10.24 -19.83 0.78
C ARG A 109 -9.35 -19.50 1.99
N GLU A 110 -8.20 -20.16 2.13
CA GLU A 110 -7.25 -19.90 3.23
C GLU A 110 -6.66 -18.49 3.16
N TYR A 111 -6.26 -18.02 1.97
CA TYR A 111 -5.78 -16.63 1.84
C TYR A 111 -6.87 -15.65 2.27
N ARG A 112 -8.11 -15.84 1.81
CA ARG A 112 -9.22 -14.96 2.19
C ARG A 112 -9.45 -14.99 3.70
N ALA A 113 -9.50 -16.19 4.28
CA ALA A 113 -9.71 -16.38 5.70
C ALA A 113 -8.62 -15.72 6.53
N GLY A 114 -7.35 -15.76 6.11
CA GLY A 114 -6.24 -15.18 6.87
C GLY A 114 -5.95 -13.70 6.61
N TYR A 115 -6.09 -13.24 5.36
CA TYR A 115 -5.44 -12.00 4.90
C TYR A 115 -6.34 -11.06 4.10
N ALA A 116 -7.58 -11.45 3.78
CA ALA A 116 -8.48 -10.51 3.14
C ALA A 116 -8.93 -9.43 4.12
N LEU A 117 -8.99 -8.19 3.65
CA LEU A 117 -9.62 -7.09 4.36
C LEU A 117 -11.13 -7.16 4.14
N THR A 118 -11.78 -7.97 4.97
CA THR A 118 -13.24 -8.11 4.98
C THR A 118 -13.90 -6.94 5.69
N VAL A 119 -15.21 -6.74 5.49
CA VAL A 119 -16.01 -5.74 6.25
C VAL A 119 -15.81 -5.89 7.77
N ALA A 120 -15.81 -7.13 8.27
CA ALA A 120 -15.62 -7.40 9.70
C ALA A 120 -14.23 -6.97 10.21
N ARG A 121 -13.19 -7.11 9.38
CA ARG A 121 -11.83 -6.66 9.70
C ARG A 121 -11.67 -5.15 9.58
N ALA A 122 -12.24 -4.57 8.53
CA ALA A 122 -12.20 -3.13 8.29
C ALA A 122 -12.81 -2.35 9.47
N ARG A 123 -13.90 -2.85 10.07
CA ARG A 123 -14.51 -2.29 11.30
C ARG A 123 -13.63 -2.32 12.54
N ARG A 124 -12.57 -3.13 12.55
CA ARG A 124 -11.60 -3.22 13.65
C ARG A 124 -10.41 -2.30 13.44
N MET A 125 -10.34 -1.60 12.32
CA MET A 125 -9.33 -0.58 12.08
C MET A 125 -9.57 0.63 12.98
N ARG A 126 -8.53 1.45 13.17
CA ARG A 126 -8.69 2.72 13.89
C ARG A 126 -9.72 3.61 13.20
N PRO A 127 -10.49 4.44 13.94
CA PRO A 127 -11.52 5.29 13.36
C PRO A 127 -11.02 6.25 12.27
N ASP A 128 -9.76 6.68 12.37
CA ASP A 128 -9.10 7.58 11.42
C ASP A 128 -8.26 6.85 10.37
N ALA A 129 -8.25 5.51 10.37
CA ALA A 129 -7.47 4.73 9.43
C ALA A 129 -8.04 4.78 8.01
N VAL A 130 -7.13 4.64 7.04
CA VAL A 130 -7.49 4.64 5.62
C VAL A 130 -7.17 3.31 4.95
N VAL A 131 -7.93 2.97 3.92
CA VAL A 131 -7.69 1.81 3.06
C VAL A 131 -7.12 2.26 1.73
N MET A 132 -6.07 1.57 1.28
CA MET A 132 -5.34 1.86 0.06
C MET A 132 -5.17 0.57 -0.76
N HIS A 133 -5.05 0.68 -2.08
CA HIS A 133 -4.74 -0.43 -2.97
C HIS A 133 -4.27 0.08 -4.34
N PRO A 134 -3.16 -0.42 -4.90
CA PRO A 134 -2.58 0.09 -6.15
C PRO A 134 -3.35 -0.30 -7.43
N GLY A 135 -4.43 -1.07 -7.33
CA GLY A 135 -5.15 -1.67 -8.45
C GLY A 135 -4.34 -2.59 -9.39
N PRO A 136 -5.00 -3.23 -10.38
CA PRO A 136 -6.42 -3.59 -10.32
C PRO A 136 -6.66 -4.57 -9.16
N MET A 137 -7.82 -4.46 -8.52
CA MET A 137 -8.18 -5.30 -7.36
C MET A 137 -8.91 -6.56 -7.81
N ASN A 138 -8.67 -7.68 -7.13
CA ASN A 138 -9.61 -8.81 -7.14
C ASN A 138 -10.59 -8.65 -5.97
N ARG A 139 -11.72 -8.00 -6.27
CA ARG A 139 -12.85 -7.85 -5.35
C ARG A 139 -13.39 -9.20 -4.88
N GLY A 140 -13.76 -9.28 -3.60
CA GLY A 140 -14.19 -10.51 -2.95
C GLY A 140 -13.06 -11.52 -2.68
N MET A 141 -11.80 -11.14 -2.96
CA MET A 141 -10.64 -11.98 -2.72
C MET A 141 -9.75 -11.32 -1.67
N GLU A 142 -8.88 -10.38 -2.02
CA GLU A 142 -8.08 -9.62 -1.05
C GLU A 142 -8.88 -8.55 -0.30
N ILE A 143 -9.96 -8.02 -0.87
CA ILE A 143 -10.74 -6.93 -0.27
C ILE A 143 -12.23 -7.10 -0.60
N ASP A 144 -13.09 -6.78 0.35
CA ASP A 144 -14.54 -6.72 0.12
C ASP A 144 -14.94 -5.45 -0.63
N ASP A 145 -16.00 -5.52 -1.43
CA ASP A 145 -16.46 -4.40 -2.26
C ASP A 145 -16.73 -3.13 -1.44
N ALA A 146 -17.55 -3.26 -0.40
CA ALA A 146 -17.87 -2.17 0.52
C ALA A 146 -16.62 -1.52 1.14
N VAL A 147 -15.56 -2.29 1.39
CA VAL A 147 -14.31 -1.75 1.96
C VAL A 147 -13.48 -1.05 0.88
N ALA A 148 -13.44 -1.60 -0.33
CA ALA A 148 -12.74 -0.99 -1.45
C ALA A 148 -13.35 0.36 -1.86
N ASP A 149 -14.67 0.48 -1.74
CA ASP A 149 -15.42 1.69 -2.07
C ASP A 149 -15.49 2.66 -0.87
N GLY A 150 -15.26 2.17 0.36
CA GLY A 150 -15.49 2.95 1.59
C GLY A 150 -16.99 3.15 1.89
N ASP A 151 -17.84 2.29 1.31
CA ASP A 151 -19.29 2.39 1.34
C ASP A 151 -19.86 1.51 2.46
N GLY A 152 -20.18 2.12 3.60
CA GLY A 152 -20.86 1.42 4.68
C GLY A 152 -20.73 2.11 6.03
N ILE A 153 -21.60 1.72 6.97
CA ILE A 153 -21.58 2.22 8.35
C ILE A 153 -20.35 1.65 9.07
N ASP A 154 -19.62 2.54 9.73
CA ASP A 154 -18.39 2.27 10.49
C ASP A 154 -17.27 1.62 9.68
N LEU A 155 -17.21 1.92 8.37
CA LEU A 155 -16.10 1.53 7.52
C LEU A 155 -15.03 2.63 7.45
N PRO A 156 -13.73 2.25 7.41
CA PRO A 156 -12.66 3.20 7.19
C PRO A 156 -12.79 3.83 5.80
N ARG A 157 -12.30 5.06 5.67
CA ARG A 157 -12.27 5.75 4.38
C ARG A 157 -11.34 5.00 3.41
N SER A 158 -11.85 4.65 2.25
CA SER A 158 -11.03 4.22 1.11
C SER A 158 -10.45 5.42 0.38
N ILE A 159 -9.14 5.41 0.10
CA ILE A 159 -8.45 6.46 -0.67
C ILE A 159 -7.93 5.95 -2.02
N VAL A 160 -8.45 4.82 -2.50
CA VAL A 160 -8.04 4.22 -3.79
C VAL A 160 -8.23 5.18 -4.96
N LEU A 161 -9.37 5.86 -5.04
CA LEU A 161 -9.62 6.83 -6.12
C LEU A 161 -8.72 8.07 -5.99
N ASP A 162 -8.32 8.42 -4.77
CA ASP A 162 -7.33 9.46 -4.53
C ASP A 162 -5.94 9.03 -5.01
N GLN A 163 -5.55 7.75 -4.83
CA GLN A 163 -4.32 7.19 -5.41
C GLN A 163 -4.33 7.34 -6.93
N VAL A 164 -5.41 6.94 -7.61
CA VAL A 164 -5.52 7.09 -9.08
C VAL A 164 -5.32 8.55 -9.51
N SER A 165 -5.99 9.48 -8.82
CA SER A 165 -5.91 10.92 -9.09
C SER A 165 -4.50 11.48 -8.82
N CYS A 166 -3.88 11.09 -7.71
CA CYS A 166 -2.50 11.44 -7.38
C CYS A 166 -1.52 10.88 -8.43
N GLY A 167 -1.83 9.72 -9.01
CA GLY A 167 -1.04 9.11 -10.06
C GLY A 167 -0.96 9.94 -11.34
N VAL A 168 -1.98 10.72 -11.67
CA VAL A 168 -1.92 11.66 -12.81
C VAL A 168 -0.96 12.79 -12.47
N ALA A 169 -1.17 13.44 -11.32
CA ALA A 169 -0.36 14.58 -10.88
C ALA A 169 1.13 14.23 -10.73
N VAL A 170 1.45 13.11 -10.07
CA VAL A 170 2.83 12.65 -9.87
C VAL A 170 3.52 12.35 -11.19
N ARG A 171 2.84 11.68 -12.12
CA ARG A 171 3.45 11.36 -13.43
C ARG A 171 3.70 12.63 -14.25
N MET A 172 2.78 13.60 -14.19
CA MET A 172 2.99 14.90 -14.83
C MET A 172 4.22 15.61 -14.24
N ALA A 173 4.31 15.71 -12.91
CA ALA A 173 5.44 16.35 -12.23
C ALA A 173 6.79 15.66 -12.51
N VAL A 174 6.81 14.32 -12.55
CA VAL A 174 8.02 13.56 -12.90
C VAL A 174 8.43 13.83 -14.35
N LEU A 175 7.50 13.83 -15.30
CA LEU A 175 7.80 14.14 -16.69
C LEU A 175 8.28 15.59 -16.85
N GLU A 176 7.64 16.55 -16.18
CA GLU A 176 8.04 17.95 -16.18
C GLU A 176 9.46 18.14 -15.65
N SER A 177 9.80 17.53 -14.49
CA SER A 177 11.15 17.58 -13.93
C SER A 177 12.20 17.01 -14.90
N LEU A 178 11.93 15.86 -15.50
CA LEU A 178 12.86 15.22 -16.45
C LEU A 178 13.06 16.06 -17.72
N LEU A 179 12.01 16.75 -18.18
CA LEU A 179 12.09 17.62 -19.35
C LEU A 179 12.75 18.97 -19.03
N ALA A 180 12.50 19.53 -17.85
CA ALA A 180 13.14 20.75 -17.37
C ALA A 180 14.66 20.57 -17.23
N ASP A 181 15.10 19.45 -16.65
CA ASP A 181 16.52 19.09 -16.51
C ASP A 181 17.21 18.91 -17.87
N GLY A 182 16.47 18.53 -18.92
CA GLY A 182 16.99 18.40 -20.29
C GLY A 182 17.20 19.73 -21.02
N THR A 183 16.54 20.81 -20.59
CA THR A 183 16.67 22.14 -21.22
C THR A 183 17.83 22.98 -20.68
N ALA A 184 18.31 22.68 -19.46
CA ALA A 184 19.49 23.32 -18.89
C ALA A 184 20.82 22.88 -19.55
N ALA A 185 20.84 21.75 -20.26
CA ALA A 185 22.04 21.21 -20.90
C ALA A 185 22.27 21.69 -22.36
N GLY A 186 21.33 22.46 -22.95
CA GLY A 186 21.38 22.89 -24.35
C GLY A 186 21.63 24.38 -24.60
N GLY A 187 21.80 25.19 -23.54
CA GLY A 187 21.85 26.66 -23.61
C GLY A 187 23.25 27.28 -23.58
N GLY A 188 24.31 26.54 -23.93
CA GLY A 188 25.69 27.02 -23.95
C GLY A 188 26.33 26.92 -25.32
N SER A 189 26.07 27.90 -26.19
CA SER A 189 26.95 28.30 -27.29
C SER A 189 26.79 29.79 -27.58
#